data_AF-A0AAU3TAF4-F1
#
_entry.id   AF-A0AAU3TAF4-F1
#
_cell.length_a   1.000
_cell.length_b   1.000
_cell.length_c   1.000
_cell.angle_alpha   90.00
_cell.angle_beta   90.00
_cell.angle_gamma   90.00
#
_symmetry.space_group_name_H-M   'P 1'
#
loop_
_entity.id
_entity.type
_entity.pdbx_description
1 polymer ?
#
loop_
_entity_poly.entity_id
_entity_poly.type
_entity_poly.pdbx_seq_one_letter_code
_entity_poly.pdbx_strand_id
1 'polypeptide(L)'
;MSAYPEFAEPPALPSATRMMLRNEGSTTVLLQSLVDSPLTAEVLPGPDPATLRTPGHLSDVFGSSPHTDLRIRRSRLRDRTGAVISENLITFRSVDAPRVIPSGNTPFGLHTRSRGLYERRRILATGLTTERFGLLPAGSPGRAYEIAFSNHATVLVHEVFNPRFVTTTTEAEARAETATGSRVALADHQPRWPDPRETARVRQVLAHADPLVPMAEARALRTELAGPAFLLQGGDCAETFADNTPRSVRNRVDLLRAMSERISQGSGARVVTLGRIAGQYAKPRSSPVELRGDASLPSYLGDAVNAAAYTEAARTPDPSNLLRAYRESAKTLSFLSGSGIYTSHEALLLDYELPQTRISPDDGARWAHSGHLLWIGERTRSLTGPHIEFASGVANPIAVKIGPGCTPDELLSLHAVLNPDNLPGRLTFILRMGRALAHERARELLTAAAAAGLADRFVSDPMHGNGVTSPGGIKTRTMRAIEEELRGFFAACGETGTLPGGVHLELSGDDVTECVDVDIDDTWLGRRYHTSCDPRLNPSQSLHLADLIATLLVTTTPALSLTA
;
A
#
# COMPACT_ATOMS: atom_id res chain seq x y z
N MET A 1 9.14 -9.61 39.63
CA MET A 1 9.32 -10.77 38.71
C MET A 1 8.55 -10.45 37.44
N SER A 2 9.10 -10.78 36.26
CA SER A 2 8.35 -10.62 34.98
C SER A 2 7.00 -11.31 35.12
N ALA A 3 5.94 -10.67 34.62
CA ALA A 3 4.63 -11.29 34.63
C ALA A 3 4.68 -12.62 33.87
N TYR A 4 5.40 -12.70 32.73
CA TYR A 4 5.50 -13.86 31.83
C TYR A 4 6.93 -14.46 31.87
N PRO A 5 7.26 -15.37 32.80
CA PRO A 5 8.62 -15.95 32.93
C PRO A 5 9.02 -16.90 31.79
N GLU A 6 8.08 -17.36 30.98
CA GLU A 6 8.31 -18.19 29.80
C GLU A 6 8.93 -17.41 28.64
N PHE A 7 8.87 -16.07 28.67
CA PHE A 7 9.53 -15.20 27.71
C PHE A 7 10.66 -14.43 28.39
N ALA A 8 11.89 -14.67 27.95
CA ALA A 8 13.01 -13.82 28.31
C ALA A 8 12.91 -12.49 27.55
N GLU A 9 13.33 -11.39 28.20
CA GLU A 9 13.49 -10.11 27.53
C GLU A 9 14.40 -10.29 26.30
N PRO A 10 13.95 -9.85 25.11
CA PRO A 10 14.65 -10.19 23.89
C PRO A 10 16.00 -9.47 23.83
N PRO A 11 17.12 -10.17 23.51
CA PRO A 11 18.29 -9.49 22.94
C PRO A 11 17.87 -8.80 21.63
N ALA A 12 18.65 -7.85 21.12
CA ALA A 12 18.29 -7.07 19.93
C ALA A 12 17.79 -7.95 18.75
N LEU A 13 16.47 -8.04 18.59
CA LEU A 13 15.82 -8.87 17.56
C LEU A 13 15.73 -8.11 16.23
N PRO A 14 15.76 -8.81 15.09
CA PRO A 14 15.50 -8.22 13.78
C PRO A 14 14.19 -7.43 13.78
N SER A 15 14.15 -6.31 13.05
CA SER A 15 12.98 -5.44 13.00
C SER A 15 11.73 -6.18 12.52
N ALA A 16 11.85 -7.08 11.53
CA ALA A 16 10.76 -7.93 11.08
C ALA A 16 10.21 -8.87 12.17
N THR A 17 11.09 -9.43 13.01
CA THR A 17 10.70 -10.28 14.13
C THR A 17 10.05 -9.47 15.24
N ARG A 18 10.59 -8.29 15.59
CA ARG A 18 9.96 -7.38 16.55
C ARG A 18 8.55 -6.97 16.10
N MET A 19 8.38 -6.69 14.81
CA MET A 19 7.09 -6.35 14.21
C MET A 19 6.13 -7.54 14.26
N MET A 20 6.56 -8.75 13.88
CA MET A 20 5.75 -9.97 14.00
C MET A 20 5.28 -10.21 15.44
N LEU A 21 6.17 -10.01 16.41
CA LEU A 21 5.84 -10.19 17.82
C LEU A 21 4.85 -9.13 18.33
N ARG A 22 4.93 -7.90 17.85
CA ARG A 22 4.05 -6.78 18.27
C ARG A 22 2.80 -6.60 17.42
N ASN A 23 2.64 -7.37 16.34
CA ASN A 23 1.53 -7.21 15.40
C ASN A 23 0.15 -7.49 16.03
N GLU A 24 -0.77 -6.53 15.96
CA GLU A 24 -2.13 -6.70 16.47
C GLU A 24 -3.09 -7.33 15.45
N GLY A 25 -2.70 -7.45 14.16
CA GLY A 25 -3.46 -8.07 13.08
C GLY A 25 -3.29 -9.59 12.96
N SER A 26 -4.15 -10.28 12.18
CA SER A 26 -4.13 -11.77 12.07
C SER A 26 -2.79 -12.32 11.57
N THR A 27 -2.02 -12.93 12.45
CA THR A 27 -0.68 -13.43 12.14
C THR A 27 -0.69 -14.64 11.22
N THR A 28 -1.79 -15.41 11.16
CA THR A 28 -1.88 -16.52 10.22
C THR A 28 -1.71 -16.07 8.77
N VAL A 29 -2.24 -14.90 8.41
CA VAL A 29 -2.14 -14.35 7.05
C VAL A 29 -0.71 -13.93 6.76
N LEU A 30 -0.05 -13.27 7.72
CA LEU A 30 1.36 -12.91 7.60
C LEU A 30 2.26 -14.14 7.47
N LEU A 31 1.98 -15.20 8.23
CA LEU A 31 2.72 -16.45 8.15
C LEU A 31 2.50 -17.15 6.80
N GLN A 32 1.28 -17.15 6.26
CA GLN A 32 1.02 -17.67 4.90
C GLN A 32 1.84 -16.93 3.84
N SER A 33 1.93 -15.61 3.93
CA SER A 33 2.78 -14.80 3.05
C SER A 33 4.26 -15.09 3.26
N LEU A 34 4.70 -15.26 4.52
CA LEU A 34 6.10 -15.52 4.87
C LEU A 34 6.61 -16.86 4.31
N VAL A 35 5.75 -17.88 4.28
CA VAL A 35 6.13 -19.24 3.83
C VAL A 35 5.64 -19.58 2.43
N ASP A 36 4.98 -18.65 1.74
CA ASP A 36 4.35 -18.84 0.42
C ASP A 36 3.54 -20.15 0.33
N SER A 37 2.72 -20.39 1.34
CA SER A 37 1.94 -21.62 1.43
C SER A 37 0.66 -21.41 2.25
N PRO A 38 -0.46 -22.03 1.85
CA PRO A 38 -1.61 -22.13 2.74
C PRO A 38 -1.19 -22.87 4.03
N LEU A 39 -1.77 -22.45 5.14
CA LEU A 39 -1.53 -23.06 6.44
C LEU A 39 -2.75 -23.87 6.88
N THR A 40 -2.49 -25.03 7.48
CA THR A 40 -3.49 -25.87 8.13
C THR A 40 -3.17 -26.00 9.61
N ALA A 41 -4.19 -26.13 10.44
CA ALA A 41 -4.02 -26.37 11.86
C ALA A 41 -4.13 -27.87 12.17
N GLU A 42 -3.07 -28.43 12.73
CA GLU A 42 -3.09 -29.73 13.42
C GLU A 42 -3.56 -29.48 14.86
N VAL A 43 -4.74 -29.96 15.23
CA VAL A 43 -5.27 -29.84 16.60
C VAL A 43 -4.68 -30.95 17.47
N LEU A 44 -4.07 -30.56 18.59
CA LEU A 44 -3.40 -31.46 19.52
C LEU A 44 -4.19 -31.59 20.82
N PRO A 45 -3.98 -32.66 21.62
CA PRO A 45 -4.52 -32.74 22.98
C PRO A 45 -4.16 -31.49 23.77
N GLY A 46 -5.18 -30.81 24.31
CA GLY A 46 -5.01 -29.59 25.10
C GLY A 46 -4.47 -29.92 26.50
N PRO A 47 -3.50 -29.16 27.03
CA PRO A 47 -3.08 -29.30 28.42
C PRO A 47 -4.23 -28.87 29.35
N ASP A 48 -4.19 -29.34 30.60
CA ASP A 48 -5.08 -28.85 31.66
C ASP A 48 -4.76 -27.35 31.90
N PRO A 49 -5.74 -26.43 31.86
CA PRO A 49 -5.52 -25.03 32.22
C PRO A 49 -4.79 -24.80 33.54
N ALA A 50 -4.97 -25.69 34.52
CA ALA A 50 -4.27 -25.63 35.81
C ALA A 50 -2.76 -25.93 35.70
N THR A 51 -2.31 -26.50 34.58
CA THR A 51 -0.90 -26.81 34.30
C THR A 51 -0.16 -25.69 33.57
N LEU A 52 -0.85 -24.59 33.20
CA LEU A 52 -0.18 -23.39 32.71
C LEU A 52 0.77 -22.90 33.80
N ARG A 53 2.06 -22.90 33.49
CA ARG A 53 3.10 -22.38 34.37
C ARG A 53 2.92 -20.86 34.42
N THR A 54 2.16 -20.39 35.41
CA THR A 54 2.08 -19.07 36.06
C THR A 54 0.61 -18.62 36.22
N PRO A 55 0.02 -18.67 37.43
CA PRO A 55 -1.41 -18.39 37.66
C PRO A 55 -1.87 -16.95 37.36
N GLY A 56 -0.96 -15.96 37.32
CA GLY A 56 -1.32 -14.53 37.24
C GLY A 56 -2.04 -14.12 35.94
N HIS A 57 -1.67 -14.72 34.81
CA HIS A 57 -2.17 -14.33 33.47
C HIS A 57 -3.65 -14.62 33.26
N LEU A 58 -4.12 -15.73 33.82
CA LEU A 58 -5.52 -16.11 33.71
C LEU A 58 -6.40 -15.13 34.47
N SER A 59 -5.92 -14.62 35.61
CA SER A 59 -6.63 -13.58 36.36
C SER A 59 -6.62 -12.23 35.64
N ASP A 60 -5.53 -11.89 34.93
CA ASP A 60 -5.44 -10.64 34.15
C ASP A 60 -6.41 -10.59 32.95
N VAL A 61 -6.73 -11.75 32.35
CA VAL A 61 -7.60 -11.84 31.16
C VAL A 61 -9.02 -12.30 31.51
N PHE A 62 -9.18 -13.22 32.47
CA PHE A 62 -10.46 -13.85 32.82
C PHE A 62 -10.97 -13.45 34.22
N GLY A 63 -10.28 -12.57 34.94
CA GLY A 63 -10.63 -12.14 36.30
C GLY A 63 -10.28 -13.16 37.39
N SER A 64 -10.32 -12.75 38.65
CA SER A 64 -9.80 -13.53 39.80
C SER A 64 -10.66 -14.72 40.28
N SER A 65 -11.71 -15.07 39.55
CA SER A 65 -12.62 -16.18 39.91
C SER A 65 -12.00 -17.55 39.63
N PRO A 66 -12.48 -18.64 40.26
CA PRO A 66 -12.00 -19.99 39.98
C PRO A 66 -12.14 -20.33 38.49
N HIS A 67 -11.02 -20.63 37.81
CA HIS A 67 -10.93 -20.87 36.37
C HIS A 67 -11.45 -22.25 35.92
N THR A 68 -12.47 -22.80 36.60
CA THR A 68 -12.98 -24.17 36.38
C THR A 68 -13.67 -24.36 35.04
N ASP A 69 -14.09 -23.26 34.41
CA ASP A 69 -14.76 -23.22 33.10
C ASP A 69 -13.78 -23.06 31.93
N LEU A 70 -12.49 -22.83 32.18
CA LEU A 70 -11.50 -22.61 31.12
C LEU A 70 -11.14 -23.92 30.40
N ARG A 71 -10.79 -23.78 29.12
CA ARG A 71 -10.28 -24.85 28.25
C ARG A 71 -9.13 -24.31 27.42
N ILE A 72 -8.22 -25.19 27.01
CA ILE A 72 -7.11 -24.85 26.13
C ILE A 72 -7.22 -25.64 24.84
N ARG A 73 -7.21 -24.92 23.71
CA ARG A 73 -6.99 -25.51 22.40
C ARG A 73 -5.51 -25.36 22.07
N ARG A 74 -4.83 -26.50 21.96
CA ARG A 74 -3.47 -26.55 21.41
C ARG A 74 -3.53 -26.83 19.92
N SER A 75 -2.82 -26.06 19.12
CA SER A 75 -2.72 -26.31 17.68
C SER A 75 -1.35 -25.97 17.11
N ARG A 76 -0.97 -26.69 16.07
CA ARG A 76 0.24 -26.44 15.30
C ARG A 76 -0.13 -26.02 13.88
N LEU A 77 0.44 -24.91 13.41
CA LEU A 77 0.26 -24.49 12.02
C LEU A 77 1.32 -25.16 11.15
N ARG A 78 0.86 -25.78 10.06
CA ARG A 78 1.70 -26.44 9.06
C ARG A 78 1.47 -25.89 7.67
N ASP A 79 2.55 -25.78 6.91
CA ASP A 79 2.50 -25.50 5.47
C ASP A 79 2.13 -26.75 4.66
N ARG A 80 2.08 -26.63 3.33
CA ARG A 80 1.80 -27.74 2.41
C ARG A 80 2.86 -28.85 2.41
N THR A 81 4.07 -28.56 2.88
CA THR A 81 5.18 -29.52 2.97
C THR A 81 5.15 -30.29 4.29
N GLY A 82 4.30 -29.88 5.23
CA GLY A 82 4.22 -30.42 6.58
C GLY A 82 5.18 -29.74 7.56
N ALA A 83 5.91 -28.69 7.13
CA ALA A 83 6.79 -27.93 8.00
C ALA A 83 5.99 -27.18 9.07
N VAL A 84 6.53 -27.17 10.30
CA VAL A 84 5.90 -26.52 11.45
C VAL A 84 6.21 -25.03 11.42
N ILE A 85 5.18 -24.18 11.29
CA ILE A 85 5.37 -22.74 11.19
C ILE A 85 5.21 -22.06 12.55
N SER A 86 4.18 -22.42 13.31
CA SER A 86 3.98 -21.96 14.68
C SER A 86 3.24 -22.99 15.53
N GLU A 87 3.36 -22.86 16.85
CA GLU A 87 2.54 -23.57 17.83
C GLU A 87 1.77 -22.58 18.71
N ASN A 88 0.48 -22.85 18.91
CA ASN A 88 -0.45 -21.97 19.59
C ASN A 88 -1.14 -22.68 20.75
N LEU A 89 -1.24 -21.99 21.89
CA LEU A 89 -2.15 -22.32 22.99
C LEU A 89 -3.20 -21.23 23.10
N ILE A 90 -4.46 -21.59 22.91
CA ILE A 90 -5.59 -20.66 22.96
C ILE A 90 -6.44 -21.06 24.16
N THR A 91 -6.44 -20.23 25.20
CA THR A 91 -7.24 -20.41 26.41
C THR A 91 -8.53 -19.62 26.26
N PHE A 92 -9.67 -20.24 26.59
CA PHE A 92 -11.01 -19.68 26.41
C PHE A 92 -11.98 -20.27 27.45
N ARG A 93 -13.12 -19.62 27.67
CA ARG A 93 -14.21 -20.19 28.49
C ARG A 93 -14.98 -21.22 27.70
N SER A 94 -15.35 -22.34 28.33
CA SER A 94 -16.10 -23.43 27.69
C SER A 94 -17.35 -22.96 26.96
N VAL A 95 -18.05 -21.94 27.51
CA VAL A 95 -19.26 -21.35 26.93
C VAL A 95 -19.02 -20.58 25.63
N ASP A 96 -17.80 -20.09 25.40
CA ASP A 96 -17.43 -19.31 24.22
C ASP A 96 -16.95 -20.18 23.06
N ALA A 97 -16.65 -21.47 23.32
CA ALA A 97 -16.08 -22.37 22.34
C ALA A 97 -16.84 -22.40 21.00
N PRO A 98 -18.19 -22.53 20.97
CA PRO A 98 -18.94 -22.56 19.71
C PRO A 98 -18.89 -21.25 18.92
N ARG A 99 -18.53 -20.14 19.58
CA ARG A 99 -18.54 -18.79 19.01
C ARG A 99 -17.20 -18.42 18.38
N VAL A 100 -16.09 -18.83 18.99
CA VAL A 100 -14.75 -18.33 18.62
C VAL A 100 -13.74 -19.41 18.27
N ILE A 101 -13.99 -20.69 18.62
CA ILE A 101 -13.03 -21.77 18.38
C ILE A 101 -13.41 -22.53 17.10
N PRO A 102 -12.50 -22.67 16.11
CA PRO A 102 -12.78 -23.44 14.91
C PRO A 102 -12.99 -24.92 15.21
N SER A 103 -13.94 -25.53 14.49
CA SER A 103 -14.03 -26.99 14.35
C SER A 103 -13.04 -27.46 13.27
N GLY A 104 -12.28 -28.52 13.57
CA GLY A 104 -11.34 -29.13 12.62
C GLY A 104 -10.04 -28.35 12.40
N ASN A 105 -9.50 -28.45 11.18
CA ASN A 105 -8.12 -28.07 10.86
C ASN A 105 -7.96 -26.62 10.37
N THR A 106 -8.96 -25.76 10.58
CA THR A 106 -8.86 -24.35 10.22
C THR A 106 -7.95 -23.61 11.21
N PRO A 107 -6.95 -22.84 10.73
CA PRO A 107 -6.19 -21.94 11.59
C PRO A 107 -7.08 -20.93 12.31
N PHE A 108 -6.80 -20.71 13.60
CA PHE A 108 -7.60 -19.84 14.45
C PHE A 108 -7.73 -18.42 13.89
N GLY A 109 -6.62 -17.82 13.43
CA GLY A 109 -6.63 -16.47 12.86
C GLY A 109 -7.39 -16.33 11.53
N LEU A 110 -7.57 -17.43 10.78
CA LEU A 110 -8.45 -17.45 9.59
C LEU A 110 -9.91 -17.67 9.98
N HIS A 111 -10.16 -18.49 11.00
CA HIS A 111 -11.49 -18.72 11.52
C HIS A 111 -12.12 -17.43 12.06
N THR A 112 -11.42 -16.72 12.95
CA THR A 112 -11.93 -15.47 13.54
C THR A 112 -12.19 -14.43 12.46
N ARG A 113 -11.31 -14.31 11.47
CA ARG A 113 -11.50 -13.43 10.29
C ARG A 113 -12.73 -13.80 9.46
N SER A 114 -12.94 -15.09 9.18
CA SER A 114 -14.08 -15.56 8.38
C SER A 114 -15.44 -15.30 9.04
N ARG A 115 -15.49 -15.15 10.36
CA ARG A 115 -16.70 -14.86 11.14
C ARG A 115 -17.09 -13.38 11.12
N GLY A 116 -16.21 -12.49 10.63
CA GLY A 116 -16.48 -11.05 10.59
C GLY A 116 -16.66 -10.41 11.96
N LEU A 117 -16.16 -11.03 13.04
CA LEU A 117 -16.21 -10.46 14.38
C LEU A 117 -15.14 -9.36 14.48
N TYR A 118 -15.53 -8.21 15.00
CA TYR A 118 -14.56 -7.19 15.40
C TYR A 118 -13.75 -7.73 16.57
N GLU A 119 -12.42 -7.67 16.45
CA GLU A 119 -11.48 -8.14 17.44
C GLU A 119 -10.57 -6.97 17.88
N ARG A 120 -10.40 -6.80 19.19
CA ARG A 120 -9.37 -5.93 19.77
C ARG A 120 -8.29 -6.81 20.37
N ARG A 121 -7.04 -6.57 20.02
CA ARG A 121 -5.90 -7.30 20.58
C ARG A 121 -5.11 -6.43 21.54
N ARG A 122 -4.54 -7.07 22.55
CA ARG A 122 -3.65 -6.43 23.51
C ARG A 122 -2.46 -7.35 23.74
N ILE A 123 -1.29 -6.92 23.29
CA ILE A 123 -0.04 -7.67 23.49
C ILE A 123 0.35 -7.57 24.97
N LEU A 124 0.51 -8.72 25.62
CA LEU A 124 0.80 -8.82 27.06
C LEU A 124 2.28 -9.08 27.30
N ALA A 125 2.89 -9.93 26.47
CA ALA A 125 4.33 -10.17 26.48
C ALA A 125 4.84 -10.58 25.10
N THR A 126 6.11 -10.27 24.84
CA THR A 126 6.86 -10.71 23.67
C THR A 126 8.27 -11.07 24.11
N GLY A 127 8.90 -12.03 23.47
CA GLY A 127 10.28 -12.38 23.78
C GLY A 127 10.71 -13.69 23.15
N LEU A 128 11.79 -14.25 23.70
CA LEU A 128 12.27 -15.57 23.33
C LEU A 128 11.84 -16.58 24.40
N THR A 129 11.37 -17.74 23.96
CA THR A 129 11.00 -18.83 24.86
C THR A 129 12.18 -19.28 25.71
N THR A 130 12.01 -19.36 27.03
CA THR A 130 13.07 -19.82 27.96
C THR A 130 13.24 -21.33 27.95
N GLU A 131 12.18 -22.06 27.61
CA GLU A 131 12.15 -23.52 27.48
C GLU A 131 11.58 -23.95 26.12
N ARG A 132 11.66 -25.25 25.81
CA ARG A 132 11.05 -25.81 24.60
C ARG A 132 9.53 -25.65 24.63
N PHE A 133 8.96 -25.09 23.56
CA PHE A 133 7.51 -24.96 23.39
C PHE A 133 7.01 -25.96 22.33
N GLY A 134 6.57 -27.13 22.80
CA GLY A 134 6.17 -28.22 21.91
C GLY A 134 7.33 -28.77 21.08
N LEU A 135 7.26 -28.67 19.74
CA LEU A 135 8.37 -29.03 18.87
C LEU A 135 9.39 -27.89 18.67
N LEU A 136 9.07 -26.67 19.11
CA LEU A 136 9.93 -25.51 18.92
C LEU A 136 10.96 -25.41 20.05
N PRO A 137 12.25 -25.23 19.75
CA PRO A 137 13.31 -25.19 20.76
C PRO A 137 13.19 -23.95 21.67
N ALA A 138 13.87 -23.97 22.81
CA ALA A 138 14.12 -22.76 23.57
C ALA A 138 14.86 -21.72 22.70
N GLY A 139 14.63 -20.44 22.95
CA GLY A 139 15.11 -19.34 22.11
C GLY A 139 14.22 -19.06 20.89
N SER A 140 13.09 -19.75 20.73
CA SER A 140 12.12 -19.45 19.67
C SER A 140 11.36 -18.16 19.98
N PRO A 141 11.12 -17.28 18.98
CA PRO A 141 10.39 -16.04 19.19
C PRO A 141 8.92 -16.34 19.45
N GLY A 142 8.33 -15.66 20.43
CA GLY A 142 6.94 -15.86 20.78
C GLY A 142 6.33 -14.68 21.52
N ARG A 143 5.03 -14.77 21.73
CA ARG A 143 4.22 -13.74 22.36
C ARG A 143 3.01 -14.30 23.06
N ALA A 144 2.54 -13.58 24.07
CA ALA A 144 1.26 -13.76 24.72
C ALA A 144 0.39 -12.51 24.51
N TYR A 145 -0.87 -12.71 24.12
CA TYR A 145 -1.79 -11.61 23.89
C TYR A 145 -3.25 -12.01 24.16
N GLU A 146 -4.03 -11.02 24.53
CA GLU A 146 -5.48 -11.13 24.69
C GLU A 146 -6.18 -10.75 23.37
N ILE A 147 -7.27 -11.44 23.05
CA ILE A 147 -8.23 -11.01 22.04
C ILE A 147 -9.60 -10.87 22.70
N ALA A 148 -10.18 -9.68 22.63
CA ALA A 148 -11.56 -9.40 23.00
C ALA A 148 -12.41 -9.27 21.72
N PHE A 149 -13.48 -10.06 21.62
CA PHE A 149 -14.38 -10.06 20.47
C PHE A 149 -15.65 -9.24 20.73
N SER A 150 -16.26 -8.71 19.67
CA SER A 150 -17.51 -7.94 19.76
C SER A 150 -18.71 -8.71 20.31
N ASN A 151 -18.64 -10.04 20.36
CA ASN A 151 -19.66 -10.90 20.95
C ASN A 151 -19.40 -11.21 22.45
N HIS A 152 -18.54 -10.42 23.09
CA HIS A 152 -18.12 -10.52 24.51
C HIS A 152 -17.29 -11.76 24.86
N ALA A 153 -16.89 -12.57 23.89
CA ALA A 153 -15.91 -13.63 24.13
C ALA A 153 -14.51 -13.03 24.27
N THR A 154 -13.69 -13.64 25.14
CA THR A 154 -12.29 -13.28 25.32
C THR A 154 -11.43 -14.54 25.23
N VAL A 155 -10.25 -14.44 24.61
CA VAL A 155 -9.26 -15.51 24.60
C VAL A 155 -7.87 -15.00 24.96
N LEU A 156 -7.07 -15.85 25.60
CA LEU A 156 -5.65 -15.66 25.81
C LEU A 156 -4.87 -16.56 24.85
N VAL A 157 -4.02 -15.98 24.03
CA VAL A 157 -3.23 -16.69 23.02
C VAL A 157 -1.76 -16.64 23.37
N HIS A 158 -1.13 -17.80 23.47
CA HIS A 158 0.33 -17.93 23.40
C HIS A 158 0.67 -18.46 22.02
N GLU A 159 1.47 -17.70 21.27
CA GLU A 159 1.87 -18.01 19.91
C GLU A 159 3.40 -18.01 19.85
N VAL A 160 3.99 -19.16 19.49
CA VAL A 160 5.43 -19.33 19.34
C VAL A 160 5.74 -19.70 17.91
N PHE A 161 6.67 -18.98 17.30
CA PHE A 161 7.04 -19.11 15.90
C PHE A 161 8.28 -19.98 15.73
N ASN A 162 8.35 -20.71 14.63
CA ASN A 162 9.55 -21.46 14.30
C ASN A 162 10.67 -20.50 13.87
N PRO A 163 11.84 -20.53 14.54
CA PRO A 163 12.95 -19.60 14.30
C PRO A 163 13.55 -19.71 12.89
N ARG A 164 13.29 -20.81 12.15
CA ARG A 164 13.69 -20.95 10.75
C ARG A 164 12.95 -19.99 9.81
N PHE A 165 11.74 -19.57 10.19
CA PHE A 165 10.92 -18.66 9.38
C PHE A 165 10.88 -17.27 10.00
N VAL A 166 10.86 -17.17 11.32
CA VAL A 166 10.90 -15.90 12.06
C VAL A 166 12.26 -15.80 12.76
N THR A 167 13.23 -15.17 12.09
CA THR A 167 14.64 -15.20 12.52
C THR A 167 14.91 -14.46 13.84
N THR A 168 15.88 -14.93 14.60
CA THR A 168 16.36 -14.31 15.85
C THR A 168 17.76 -13.71 15.73
N THR A 169 18.45 -13.88 14.60
CA THR A 169 19.81 -13.34 14.34
C THR A 169 19.74 -12.00 13.61
N THR A 170 20.64 -11.08 13.95
CA THR A 170 20.64 -9.71 13.43
C THR A 170 21.06 -9.64 11.95
N GLU A 171 20.67 -8.58 11.23
CA GLU A 171 21.08 -8.36 9.83
C GLU A 171 22.61 -8.29 9.66
N ALA A 172 23.35 -7.90 10.71
CA ALA A 172 24.81 -7.87 10.73
C ALA A 172 25.42 -9.29 10.72
N GLU A 173 24.79 -10.26 11.39
CA GLU A 173 25.23 -11.66 11.43
C GLU A 173 24.81 -12.41 10.16
N ALA A 174 23.62 -12.12 9.60
CA ALA A 174 23.16 -12.69 8.33
C ALA A 174 24.04 -12.28 7.13
N ARG A 175 24.64 -11.08 7.16
CA ARG A 175 25.59 -10.62 6.14
C ARG A 175 26.92 -11.39 6.15
N ALA A 176 27.31 -11.99 7.27
CA ALA A 176 28.52 -12.79 7.37
C ALA A 176 28.37 -14.20 6.77
N GLU A 177 27.15 -14.74 6.72
CA GLU A 177 26.88 -16.09 6.19
C GLU A 177 26.39 -16.09 4.72
N THR A 178 25.93 -14.95 4.19
CA THR A 178 25.29 -14.88 2.87
C THR A 178 26.19 -14.24 1.79
N ALA A 179 27.42 -14.73 1.64
CA ALA A 179 28.31 -14.35 0.54
C ALA A 179 27.95 -15.01 -0.81
N THR A 180 26.90 -15.83 -0.89
CA THR A 180 26.47 -16.48 -2.15
C THR A 180 24.96 -16.70 -2.17
N GLY A 181 24.20 -15.80 -2.82
CA GLY A 181 22.82 -16.05 -3.24
C GLY A 181 21.79 -15.05 -2.69
N SER A 182 21.28 -14.19 -3.57
CA SER A 182 20.18 -13.27 -3.30
C SER A 182 18.88 -14.02 -2.96
N ARG A 183 18.32 -13.80 -1.77
CA ARG A 183 16.92 -14.14 -1.45
C ARG A 183 16.03 -12.98 -1.92
N VAL A 184 15.41 -13.12 -3.08
CA VAL A 184 14.34 -12.22 -3.53
C VAL A 184 13.06 -12.60 -2.78
N ALA A 185 12.56 -11.71 -1.91
CA ALA A 185 11.19 -11.84 -1.40
C ALA A 185 10.19 -11.74 -2.56
N LEU A 186 9.18 -12.61 -2.60
CA LEU A 186 8.15 -12.57 -3.64
C LEU A 186 7.41 -11.21 -3.57
N ALA A 187 7.51 -10.44 -4.64
CA ALA A 187 6.86 -9.15 -4.77
C ALA A 187 5.42 -9.32 -5.26
N ASP A 188 4.46 -8.74 -4.54
CA ASP A 188 3.06 -8.74 -4.94
C ASP A 188 2.89 -8.05 -6.31
N HIS A 189 1.89 -8.52 -7.07
CA HIS A 189 1.54 -7.97 -8.38
C HIS A 189 2.67 -7.94 -9.43
N GLN A 190 3.73 -8.74 -9.29
CA GLN A 190 4.69 -8.93 -10.37
C GLN A 190 4.14 -9.89 -11.44
N PRO A 191 4.37 -9.61 -12.73
CA PRO A 191 4.03 -10.53 -13.81
C PRO A 191 4.90 -11.79 -13.76
N ARG A 192 4.32 -12.91 -14.17
CA ARG A 192 5.05 -14.15 -14.40
C ARG A 192 5.58 -14.15 -15.82
N TRP A 193 6.81 -13.69 -16.00
CA TRP A 193 7.48 -13.71 -17.30
C TRP A 193 7.70 -15.15 -17.78
N PRO A 194 7.30 -15.50 -19.02
CA PRO A 194 7.45 -16.86 -19.54
C PRO A 194 8.91 -17.31 -19.70
N ASP A 195 9.81 -16.39 -20.07
CA ASP A 195 11.23 -16.68 -20.31
C ASP A 195 12.14 -15.87 -19.38
N PRO A 196 12.71 -16.51 -18.33
CA PRO A 196 13.64 -15.86 -17.41
C PRO A 196 14.93 -15.32 -18.07
N ARG A 197 15.39 -15.93 -19.18
CA ARG A 197 16.60 -15.47 -19.89
C ARG A 197 16.33 -14.15 -20.59
N GLU A 198 15.17 -14.04 -21.23
CA GLU A 198 14.74 -12.80 -21.86
C GLU A 198 14.51 -11.70 -20.82
N THR A 199 13.87 -12.01 -19.68
CA THR A 199 13.74 -11.05 -18.56
C THR A 199 15.10 -10.55 -18.08
N ALA A 200 16.08 -11.44 -17.90
CA ALA A 200 17.43 -11.06 -17.49
C ALA A 200 18.12 -10.15 -18.54
N ARG A 201 17.97 -10.47 -19.83
CA ARG A 201 18.48 -9.65 -20.93
C ARG A 201 17.86 -8.27 -20.93
N VAL A 202 16.54 -8.17 -20.81
CA VAL A 202 15.80 -6.90 -20.73
C VAL A 202 16.25 -6.05 -19.55
N ARG A 203 16.36 -6.65 -18.35
CA ARG A 203 16.89 -5.95 -17.16
C ARG A 203 18.30 -5.42 -17.41
N GLN A 204 19.18 -6.19 -18.04
CA GLN A 204 20.53 -5.74 -18.37
C GLN A 204 20.52 -4.57 -19.37
N VAL A 205 19.65 -4.58 -20.37
CA VAL A 205 19.51 -3.47 -21.33
C VAL A 205 19.04 -2.20 -20.60
N LEU A 206 18.02 -2.28 -19.75
CA LEU A 206 17.55 -1.14 -18.96
C LEU A 206 18.61 -0.60 -17.99
N ALA A 207 19.46 -1.48 -17.44
CA ALA A 207 20.57 -1.10 -16.57
C ALA A 207 21.65 -0.27 -17.26
N HIS A 208 21.78 -0.38 -18.59
CA HIS A 208 22.74 0.38 -19.39
C HIS A 208 22.08 1.48 -20.23
N ALA A 209 20.75 1.58 -20.19
CA ALA A 209 20.02 2.62 -20.89
C ALA A 209 20.28 4.00 -20.25
N ASP A 210 20.16 5.04 -21.06
CA ASP A 210 20.25 6.42 -20.59
C ASP A 210 19.17 6.72 -19.54
N PRO A 211 19.48 7.53 -18.52
CA PRO A 211 18.46 8.01 -17.60
C PRO A 211 17.32 8.74 -18.31
N LEU A 212 16.06 8.36 -18.03
CA LEU A 212 14.90 9.10 -18.55
C LEU A 212 14.76 10.47 -17.86
N VAL A 213 14.87 10.50 -16.54
CA VAL A 213 14.78 11.72 -15.73
C VAL A 213 16.15 12.04 -15.12
N PRO A 214 16.67 13.27 -15.25
CA PRO A 214 17.89 13.69 -14.57
C PRO A 214 17.74 13.75 -13.04
N MET A 215 18.76 13.33 -12.27
CA MET A 215 18.72 13.39 -10.80
C MET A 215 18.52 14.82 -10.28
N ALA A 216 19.09 15.80 -10.98
CA ALA A 216 18.97 17.21 -10.61
C ALA A 216 17.51 17.70 -10.66
N GLU A 217 16.72 17.21 -11.63
CA GLU A 217 15.29 17.56 -11.74
C GLU A 217 14.46 16.89 -10.64
N ALA A 218 14.73 15.62 -10.33
CA ALA A 218 14.08 14.94 -9.20
C ALA A 218 14.43 15.58 -7.85
N ARG A 219 15.68 16.05 -7.68
CA ARG A 219 16.12 16.82 -6.52
C ARG A 219 15.43 18.19 -6.45
N ALA A 220 15.29 18.88 -7.57
CA ALA A 220 14.55 20.14 -7.66
C ALA A 220 13.08 19.96 -7.25
N LEU A 221 12.42 18.92 -7.76
CA LEU A 221 11.05 18.58 -7.34
C LEU A 221 10.95 18.37 -5.83
N ARG A 222 11.89 17.62 -5.22
CA ARG A 222 11.90 17.42 -3.76
C ARG A 222 11.98 18.75 -3.00
N THR A 223 12.82 19.68 -3.46
CA THR A 223 12.91 21.03 -2.89
C THR A 223 11.62 21.83 -3.06
N GLU A 224 10.97 21.76 -4.22
CA GLU A 224 9.69 22.43 -4.44
C GLU A 224 8.58 21.86 -3.55
N LEU A 225 8.54 20.54 -3.36
CA LEU A 225 7.59 19.87 -2.49
C LEU A 225 7.85 20.11 -0.99
N ALA A 226 9.06 20.52 -0.61
CA ALA A 226 9.38 20.95 0.75
C ALA A 226 8.81 22.35 1.07
N GLY A 227 8.53 23.17 0.05
CA GLY A 227 8.02 24.52 0.21
C GLY A 227 6.49 24.65 0.28
N PRO A 228 5.98 25.88 0.51
CA PRO A 228 4.55 26.17 0.52
C PRO A 228 3.99 26.18 -0.91
N ALA A 229 3.72 25.00 -1.43
CA ALA A 229 3.07 24.80 -2.72
C ALA A 229 1.93 23.79 -2.62
N PHE A 230 0.96 23.88 -3.53
CA PHE A 230 -0.09 22.90 -3.72
C PHE A 230 0.31 21.93 -4.84
N LEU A 231 0.22 20.62 -4.60
CA LEU A 231 0.55 19.61 -5.60
C LEU A 231 -0.67 19.30 -6.47
N LEU A 232 -0.57 19.52 -7.79
CA LEU A 232 -1.50 18.99 -8.77
C LEU A 232 -0.85 17.79 -9.46
N GLN A 233 -1.31 16.58 -9.15
CA GLN A 233 -0.90 15.36 -9.84
C GLN A 233 -2.05 14.83 -10.69
N GLY A 234 -1.87 14.66 -12.00
CA GLY A 234 -2.96 14.24 -12.89
C GLY A 234 -2.48 13.60 -14.20
N GLY A 235 -3.31 12.75 -14.78
CA GLY A 235 -3.05 12.12 -16.08
C GLY A 235 -3.80 10.82 -16.22
N ASP A 236 -3.35 9.96 -17.12
CA ASP A 236 -4.08 8.73 -17.42
C ASP A 236 -4.16 7.79 -16.22
N CYS A 237 -5.22 6.96 -16.24
CA CYS A 237 -5.26 5.80 -15.38
C CYS A 237 -4.07 4.90 -15.72
N ALA A 238 -4.10 4.29 -16.91
CA ALA A 238 -2.99 3.57 -17.52
C ALA A 238 -2.69 4.19 -18.89
N GLU A 239 -1.42 4.51 -19.13
CA GLU A 239 -0.98 4.88 -20.48
C GLU A 239 -0.98 3.63 -21.37
N THR A 240 -1.30 3.82 -22.65
CA THR A 240 -1.18 2.76 -23.67
C THR A 240 -0.14 3.20 -24.70
N PHE A 241 0.53 2.23 -25.34
CA PHE A 241 1.45 2.52 -26.43
C PHE A 241 0.71 3.07 -27.66
N ALA A 242 -0.54 2.65 -27.87
CA ALA A 242 -1.37 3.11 -28.98
C ALA A 242 -1.76 4.58 -28.82
N ASP A 243 -2.10 5.01 -27.61
CA ASP A 243 -2.54 6.38 -27.33
C ASP A 243 -1.37 7.33 -27.05
N ASN A 244 -0.12 6.84 -27.04
CA ASN A 244 1.08 7.65 -26.88
C ASN A 244 1.47 8.43 -28.16
N THR A 245 0.52 9.23 -28.63
CA THR A 245 0.65 10.10 -29.81
C THR A 245 1.03 11.52 -29.39
N PRO A 246 1.72 12.29 -30.25
CA PRO A 246 2.03 13.69 -29.95
C PRO A 246 0.79 14.53 -29.62
N ARG A 247 -0.35 14.25 -30.25
CA ARG A 247 -1.63 14.91 -29.97
C ARG A 247 -2.12 14.62 -28.54
N SER A 248 -2.19 13.35 -28.17
CA SER A 248 -2.64 12.92 -26.83
C SER A 248 -1.73 13.46 -25.72
N VAL A 249 -0.41 13.42 -25.91
CA VAL A 249 0.55 14.00 -24.97
C VAL A 249 0.31 15.51 -24.80
N ARG A 250 0.20 16.27 -25.89
CA ARG A 250 -0.08 17.71 -25.83
C ARG A 250 -1.39 18.03 -25.13
N ASN A 251 -2.48 17.33 -25.49
CA ASN A 251 -3.78 17.53 -24.86
C ASN A 251 -3.72 17.34 -23.33
N ARG A 252 -2.98 16.33 -22.85
CA ARG A 252 -2.77 16.09 -21.40
C ARG A 252 -1.95 17.20 -20.75
N VAL A 253 -0.87 17.64 -21.39
CA VAL A 253 -0.01 18.73 -20.92
C VAL A 253 -0.78 20.05 -20.83
N ASP A 254 -1.54 20.39 -21.87
CA ASP A 254 -2.31 21.63 -21.94
C ASP A 254 -3.42 21.63 -20.88
N LEU A 255 -4.09 20.50 -20.66
CA LEU A 255 -5.10 20.38 -19.59
C LEU A 255 -4.47 20.55 -18.20
N LEU A 256 -3.34 19.90 -17.92
CA LEU A 256 -2.65 20.03 -16.63
C LEU A 256 -2.19 21.48 -16.37
N ARG A 257 -1.69 22.17 -17.40
CA ARG A 257 -1.34 23.60 -17.31
C ARG A 257 -2.56 24.46 -17.03
N ALA A 258 -3.65 24.27 -17.78
CA ALA A 258 -4.88 25.03 -17.60
C ALA A 258 -5.46 24.83 -16.18
N MET A 259 -5.43 23.61 -15.65
CA MET A 259 -5.82 23.35 -14.26
C MET A 259 -4.88 24.03 -13.26
N SER A 260 -3.56 23.91 -13.46
CA SER A 260 -2.55 24.54 -12.60
C SER A 260 -2.74 26.06 -12.55
N GLU A 261 -2.95 26.69 -13.69
CA GLU A 261 -3.19 28.13 -13.81
C GLU A 261 -4.49 28.54 -13.11
N ARG A 262 -5.59 27.79 -13.31
CA ARG A 262 -6.87 28.07 -12.63
C ARG A 262 -6.76 27.96 -11.11
N ILE A 263 -6.13 26.89 -10.62
CA ILE A 263 -5.91 26.71 -9.18
C ILE A 263 -5.06 27.87 -8.63
N SER A 264 -3.96 28.19 -9.30
CA SER A 264 -3.04 29.23 -8.85
C SER A 264 -3.69 30.62 -8.86
N GLN A 265 -4.38 30.99 -9.94
CA GLN A 265 -5.06 32.30 -10.06
C GLN A 265 -6.24 32.42 -9.09
N GLY A 266 -7.01 31.35 -8.91
CA GLY A 266 -8.20 31.37 -8.04
C GLY A 266 -7.88 31.30 -6.54
N SER A 267 -6.72 30.76 -6.15
CA SER A 267 -6.33 30.62 -4.73
C SER A 267 -5.14 31.48 -4.30
N GLY A 268 -4.35 31.99 -5.24
CA GLY A 268 -3.05 32.62 -4.96
C GLY A 268 -1.94 31.62 -4.61
N ALA A 269 -2.23 30.32 -4.53
CA ALA A 269 -1.24 29.31 -4.19
C ALA A 269 -0.25 29.08 -5.34
N ARG A 270 1.02 28.85 -5.01
CA ARG A 270 1.98 28.24 -5.94
C ARG A 270 1.55 26.80 -6.21
N VAL A 271 1.46 26.39 -7.46
CA VAL A 271 1.13 25.01 -7.84
C VAL A 271 2.35 24.30 -8.41
N VAL A 272 2.64 23.11 -7.90
CA VAL A 272 3.63 22.18 -8.47
C VAL A 272 2.87 21.11 -9.23
N THR A 273 3.18 20.93 -10.52
CA THR A 273 2.40 20.09 -11.43
C THR A 273 3.16 18.81 -11.80
N LEU A 274 2.54 17.66 -11.53
CA LEU A 274 3.03 16.33 -11.88
C LEU A 274 2.06 15.67 -12.85
N GLY A 275 2.58 15.21 -13.99
CA GLY A 275 1.87 14.32 -14.87
C GLY A 275 1.95 12.87 -14.39
N ARG A 276 0.83 12.14 -14.44
CA ARG A 276 0.82 10.67 -14.49
C ARG A 276 1.11 10.26 -15.94
N ILE A 277 2.37 10.42 -16.33
CA ILE A 277 2.78 10.44 -17.74
C ILE A 277 4.23 9.95 -17.88
N ALA A 278 4.55 9.39 -19.04
CA ALA A 278 5.87 8.87 -19.38
C ALA A 278 6.35 7.73 -18.46
N GLY A 279 5.44 6.85 -18.04
CA GLY A 279 5.81 5.70 -17.23
C GLY A 279 4.64 4.88 -16.67
N GLN A 280 3.39 5.36 -16.80
CA GLN A 280 2.22 4.75 -16.19
C GLN A 280 1.65 3.59 -17.03
N TYR A 281 2.52 2.67 -17.46
CA TYR A 281 2.19 1.55 -18.35
C TYR A 281 1.87 0.24 -17.62
N ALA A 282 1.76 0.26 -16.28
CA ALA A 282 1.49 -0.91 -15.47
C ALA A 282 0.34 -0.67 -14.47
N LYS A 283 -0.39 -1.73 -14.14
CA LYS A 283 -1.55 -1.68 -13.25
C LYS A 283 -1.66 -2.89 -12.33
N PRO A 284 -1.86 -2.70 -11.01
CA PRO A 284 -2.23 -3.79 -10.14
C PRO A 284 -3.69 -4.20 -10.40
N ARG A 285 -4.01 -5.48 -10.25
CA ARG A 285 -5.35 -6.03 -10.49
C ARG A 285 -5.85 -6.79 -9.28
N SER A 286 -7.13 -6.61 -8.94
CA SER A 286 -7.77 -7.34 -7.84
C SER A 286 -7.84 -8.85 -8.07
N SER A 287 -7.84 -9.27 -9.34
CA SER A 287 -7.80 -10.67 -9.75
C SER A 287 -6.69 -10.86 -10.79
N PRO A 288 -5.88 -11.93 -10.69
CA PRO A 288 -4.90 -12.28 -11.71
C PRO A 288 -5.56 -12.76 -13.02
N VAL A 289 -6.86 -13.07 -12.98
CA VAL A 289 -7.64 -13.62 -14.09
C VAL A 289 -8.85 -12.73 -14.39
N GLU A 290 -9.13 -12.55 -15.68
CA GLU A 290 -10.31 -11.89 -16.22
C GLU A 290 -11.20 -12.93 -16.91
N LEU A 291 -12.47 -12.99 -16.49
CA LEU A 291 -13.49 -13.87 -17.06
C LEU A 291 -14.35 -13.10 -18.06
N ARG A 292 -14.58 -13.68 -19.25
CA ARG A 292 -15.58 -13.21 -20.21
C ARG A 292 -16.36 -14.40 -20.78
N GLY A 293 -17.62 -14.53 -20.38
CA GLY A 293 -18.39 -15.76 -20.63
C GLY A 293 -17.71 -16.96 -19.98
N ASP A 294 -17.51 -18.02 -20.75
CA ASP A 294 -16.84 -19.25 -20.28
C ASP A 294 -15.30 -19.21 -20.41
N ALA A 295 -14.75 -18.16 -21.05
CA ALA A 295 -13.32 -18.00 -21.22
C ALA A 295 -12.67 -17.34 -20.00
N SER A 296 -11.47 -17.81 -19.67
CA SER A 296 -10.66 -17.36 -18.53
C SER A 296 -9.24 -17.08 -19.01
N LEU A 297 -8.83 -15.82 -18.99
CA LEU A 297 -7.51 -15.37 -19.43
C LEU A 297 -6.82 -14.55 -18.34
N PRO A 298 -5.48 -14.43 -18.35
CA PRO A 298 -4.79 -13.50 -17.49
C PRO A 298 -5.35 -12.08 -17.63
N SER A 299 -5.48 -11.39 -16.50
CA SER A 299 -5.89 -9.99 -16.46
C SER A 299 -4.91 -9.12 -17.27
N TYR A 300 -5.43 -8.06 -17.89
CA TYR A 300 -4.59 -7.01 -18.48
C TYR A 300 -3.90 -6.23 -17.36
N LEU A 301 -2.57 -6.20 -17.38
CA LEU A 301 -1.72 -5.61 -16.35
C LEU A 301 -1.07 -4.29 -16.81
N GLY A 302 -1.49 -3.76 -17.95
CA GLY A 302 -0.89 -2.59 -18.60
C GLY A 302 0.08 -2.98 -19.71
N ASP A 303 0.28 -2.07 -20.65
CA ASP A 303 1.04 -2.28 -21.89
C ASP A 303 2.52 -2.65 -21.66
N ALA A 304 3.09 -2.30 -20.49
CA ALA A 304 4.44 -2.75 -20.12
C ALA A 304 4.51 -4.26 -19.81
N VAL A 305 3.37 -4.94 -19.67
CA VAL A 305 3.29 -6.36 -19.35
C VAL A 305 2.65 -7.15 -20.49
N ASN A 306 1.40 -6.85 -20.81
CA ASN A 306 0.59 -7.56 -21.81
C ASN A 306 -0.39 -6.60 -22.49
N ALA A 307 -1.16 -7.05 -23.47
CA ALA A 307 -2.07 -6.20 -24.25
C ALA A 307 -3.54 -6.31 -23.81
N ALA A 308 -4.31 -5.25 -24.04
CA ALA A 308 -5.71 -5.17 -23.62
C ALA A 308 -6.63 -6.19 -24.33
N ALA A 309 -6.30 -6.57 -25.57
CA ALA A 309 -7.06 -7.52 -26.36
C ALA A 309 -7.28 -8.85 -25.59
N TYR A 310 -8.49 -9.39 -25.67
CA TYR A 310 -8.89 -10.58 -24.91
C TYR A 310 -8.59 -11.86 -25.70
N THR A 311 -7.30 -12.16 -25.87
CA THR A 311 -6.80 -13.39 -26.49
C THR A 311 -5.62 -13.93 -25.68
N GLU A 312 -5.39 -15.25 -25.73
CA GLU A 312 -4.29 -15.88 -24.99
C GLU A 312 -2.92 -15.27 -25.35
N ALA A 313 -2.66 -15.07 -26.65
CA ALA A 313 -1.45 -14.43 -27.13
C ALA A 313 -1.29 -13.00 -26.60
N ALA A 314 -2.36 -12.20 -26.62
CA ALA A 314 -2.32 -10.82 -26.13
C ALA A 314 -2.16 -10.73 -24.60
N ARG A 315 -2.69 -11.71 -23.84
CA ARG A 315 -2.65 -11.72 -22.37
C ARG A 315 -1.42 -12.38 -21.79
N THR A 316 -0.62 -13.07 -22.60
CA THR A 316 0.68 -13.61 -22.20
C THR A 316 1.66 -12.46 -21.91
N PRO A 317 2.25 -12.38 -20.69
CA PRO A 317 3.24 -11.36 -20.37
C PRO A 317 4.47 -11.45 -21.29
N ASP A 318 4.94 -10.31 -21.79
CA ASP A 318 6.15 -10.22 -22.62
C ASP A 318 7.13 -9.20 -22.00
N PRO A 319 8.29 -9.64 -21.48
CA PRO A 319 9.27 -8.74 -20.88
C PRO A 319 9.85 -7.72 -21.89
N SER A 320 9.78 -7.97 -23.21
CA SER A 320 10.23 -7.00 -24.22
C SER A 320 9.43 -5.69 -24.18
N ASN A 321 8.20 -5.73 -23.66
CA ASN A 321 7.36 -4.55 -23.44
C ASN A 321 7.94 -3.58 -22.42
N LEU A 322 8.83 -4.01 -21.51
CA LEU A 322 9.55 -3.10 -20.60
C LEU A 322 10.49 -2.17 -21.38
N LEU A 323 11.17 -2.69 -22.41
CA LEU A 323 12.02 -1.89 -23.29
C LEU A 323 11.18 -0.94 -24.16
N ARG A 324 9.98 -1.38 -24.56
CA ARG A 324 9.05 -0.53 -25.28
C ARG A 324 8.51 0.60 -24.39
N ALA A 325 8.13 0.30 -23.15
CA ALA A 325 7.74 1.30 -22.16
C ALA A 325 8.82 2.35 -21.96
N TYR A 326 10.08 1.96 -21.79
CA TYR A 326 11.21 2.89 -21.72
C TYR A 326 11.28 3.83 -22.95
N ARG A 327 11.16 3.29 -24.17
CA ARG A 327 11.23 4.10 -25.42
C ARG A 327 10.04 5.05 -25.55
N GLU A 328 8.84 4.59 -25.23
CA GLU A 328 7.63 5.42 -25.26
C GLU A 328 7.69 6.51 -24.18
N SER A 329 8.19 6.21 -22.99
CA SER A 329 8.50 7.20 -21.93
C SER A 329 9.49 8.26 -22.41
N ALA A 330 10.62 7.86 -23.01
CA ALA A 330 11.62 8.79 -23.54
C ALA A 330 11.03 9.73 -24.61
N LYS A 331 10.22 9.17 -25.53
CA LYS A 331 9.49 9.94 -26.53
C LYS A 331 8.55 10.94 -25.87
N THR A 332 7.79 10.54 -24.85
CA THR A 332 6.86 11.44 -24.14
C THR A 332 7.58 12.55 -23.40
N LEU A 333 8.70 12.25 -22.75
CA LEU A 333 9.54 13.24 -22.06
C LEU A 333 10.06 14.33 -23.01
N SER A 334 10.37 13.99 -24.26
CA SER A 334 10.77 14.99 -25.26
C SER A 334 9.69 16.06 -25.52
N PHE A 335 8.41 15.72 -25.33
CA PHE A 335 7.29 16.68 -25.41
C PHE A 335 7.05 17.45 -24.11
N LEU A 336 7.56 16.94 -22.98
CA LEU A 336 7.45 17.60 -21.67
C LEU A 336 8.57 18.59 -21.41
N SER A 337 9.65 18.55 -22.19
CA SER A 337 10.77 19.49 -22.06
C SER A 337 10.28 20.95 -22.09
N GLY A 338 10.69 21.74 -21.09
CA GLY A 338 10.27 23.13 -20.93
C GLY A 338 8.80 23.32 -20.54
N SER A 339 8.08 22.24 -20.22
CA SER A 339 6.65 22.34 -19.94
C SER A 339 6.30 22.89 -18.55
N GLY A 340 7.25 22.77 -17.62
CA GLY A 340 7.03 23.01 -16.19
C GLY A 340 6.32 21.85 -15.47
N ILE A 341 6.15 20.70 -16.13
CA ILE A 341 5.48 19.52 -15.59
C ILE A 341 6.50 18.42 -15.30
N TYR A 342 6.51 17.93 -14.07
CA TYR A 342 7.27 16.76 -13.65
C TYR A 342 6.53 15.46 -13.99
N THR A 343 7.23 14.33 -14.02
CA THR A 343 6.62 13.00 -14.31
C THR A 343 6.50 12.14 -13.07
N SER A 344 5.46 11.30 -13.07
CA SER A 344 5.22 10.34 -12.01
C SER A 344 4.46 9.11 -12.50
N HIS A 345 4.71 7.97 -11.87
CA HIS A 345 3.98 6.73 -12.09
C HIS A 345 4.02 5.83 -10.85
N GLU A 346 3.14 4.83 -10.83
CA GLU A 346 3.18 3.76 -9.83
C GLU A 346 4.41 2.89 -10.08
N ALA A 347 5.35 2.85 -9.11
CA ALA A 347 6.54 2.00 -9.18
C ALA A 347 6.15 0.54 -8.92
N LEU A 348 5.44 -0.07 -9.89
CA LEU A 348 4.86 -1.40 -9.75
C LEU A 348 5.80 -2.50 -10.21
N LEU A 349 6.36 -2.37 -11.41
CA LEU A 349 7.18 -3.41 -12.05
C LEU A 349 8.63 -3.27 -11.60
N LEU A 350 9.05 -4.02 -10.59
CA LEU A 350 10.42 -3.89 -10.04
C LEU A 350 11.50 -4.26 -11.07
N ASP A 351 11.13 -5.07 -12.07
CA ASP A 351 11.98 -5.41 -13.23
C ASP A 351 12.22 -4.24 -14.19
N TYR A 352 11.40 -3.20 -14.09
CA TYR A 352 11.57 -1.93 -14.77
C TYR A 352 12.30 -0.92 -13.86
N GLU A 353 11.88 -0.82 -12.60
CA GLU A 353 12.35 0.23 -11.68
C GLU A 353 13.79 -0.01 -11.19
N LEU A 354 14.11 -1.24 -10.75
CA LEU A 354 15.42 -1.54 -10.18
C LEU A 354 16.56 -1.33 -11.19
N PRO A 355 16.46 -1.83 -12.45
CA PRO A 355 17.50 -1.58 -13.44
C PRO A 355 17.64 -0.11 -13.82
N GLN A 356 16.64 0.75 -13.61
CA GLN A 356 16.74 2.18 -13.90
C GLN A 356 17.19 3.03 -12.71
N THR A 357 17.64 2.39 -11.63
CA THR A 357 18.25 3.07 -10.49
C THR A 357 19.75 3.26 -10.74
N ARG A 358 20.28 4.45 -10.43
CA ARG A 358 21.73 4.74 -10.47
C ARG A 358 22.18 5.32 -9.15
N ILE A 359 23.47 5.17 -8.86
CA ILE A 359 24.12 5.80 -7.71
C ILE A 359 24.62 7.16 -8.15
N SER A 360 24.26 8.20 -7.41
CA SER A 360 24.78 9.55 -7.57
C SER A 360 26.28 9.56 -7.24
N PRO A 361 27.14 10.08 -8.14
CA PRO A 361 28.57 10.18 -7.87
C PRO A 361 28.89 11.23 -6.79
N ASP A 362 27.98 12.17 -6.53
CA ASP A 362 28.21 13.30 -5.63
C ASP A 362 28.04 12.91 -4.15
N ASP A 363 26.98 12.13 -3.84
CA ASP A 363 26.54 11.83 -2.47
C ASP A 363 26.31 10.33 -2.21
N GLY A 364 26.53 9.47 -3.21
CA GLY A 364 26.31 8.03 -3.10
C GLY A 364 24.84 7.62 -3.00
N ALA A 365 23.90 8.57 -3.07
CA ALA A 365 22.47 8.28 -2.97
C ALA A 365 21.97 7.57 -4.24
N ARG A 366 21.04 6.62 -4.08
CA ARG A 366 20.43 5.94 -5.22
C ARG A 366 19.25 6.76 -5.73
N TRP A 367 19.16 6.99 -7.04
CA TRP A 367 18.04 7.66 -7.68
C TRP A 367 17.43 6.76 -8.74
N ALA A 368 16.11 6.62 -8.71
CA ALA A 368 15.36 6.00 -9.79
C ALA A 368 15.14 7.03 -10.89
N HIS A 369 15.51 6.68 -12.11
CA HIS A 369 15.45 7.58 -13.26
C HIS A 369 14.20 7.40 -14.11
N SER A 370 13.33 6.45 -13.77
CA SER A 370 12.10 6.16 -14.51
C SER A 370 11.05 7.27 -14.37
N GLY A 371 11.12 8.10 -13.33
CA GLY A 371 10.20 9.19 -13.05
C GLY A 371 10.75 10.15 -12.00
N HIS A 372 10.19 11.36 -11.89
CA HIS A 372 10.62 12.34 -10.89
C HIS A 372 10.11 11.95 -9.49
N LEU A 373 8.80 11.66 -9.40
CA LEU A 373 8.15 11.12 -8.22
C LEU A 373 7.59 9.73 -8.52
N LEU A 374 7.87 8.77 -7.64
CA LEU A 374 7.36 7.41 -7.75
C LEU A 374 6.40 7.13 -6.60
N TRP A 375 5.25 6.49 -6.87
CA TRP A 375 4.34 6.09 -5.80
C TRP A 375 4.18 4.59 -5.67
N ILE A 376 3.92 4.15 -4.44
CA ILE A 376 3.54 2.77 -4.11
C ILE A 376 2.03 2.69 -3.94
N GLY A 377 1.41 1.72 -4.63
CA GLY A 377 -0.03 1.52 -4.62
C GLY A 377 -0.55 0.87 -3.33
N GLU A 378 -1.86 0.99 -3.11
CA GLU A 378 -2.55 0.42 -1.93
C GLU A 378 -2.32 -1.09 -1.77
N ARG A 379 -2.14 -1.80 -2.88
CA ARG A 379 -1.98 -3.27 -2.90
C ARG A 379 -0.53 -3.74 -2.81
N THR A 380 0.42 -2.82 -2.87
CA THR A 380 1.86 -3.12 -2.85
C THR A 380 2.59 -2.43 -1.72
N ARG A 381 1.90 -1.63 -0.90
CA ARG A 381 2.46 -0.93 0.27
C ARG A 381 2.61 -1.77 1.53
N SER A 382 2.75 -3.10 1.39
CA SER A 382 3.09 -3.94 2.53
C SER A 382 4.39 -3.41 3.14
N LEU A 383 4.39 -3.10 4.43
CA LEU A 383 5.48 -2.37 5.10
C LEU A 383 6.84 -3.05 4.95
N THR A 384 6.88 -4.38 4.93
CA THR A 384 8.10 -5.18 4.70
C THR A 384 8.17 -5.75 3.29
N GLY A 385 7.32 -5.24 2.39
CA GLY A 385 7.25 -5.67 1.01
C GLY A 385 8.35 -5.03 0.16
N PRO A 386 8.69 -5.65 -0.97
CA PRO A 386 9.81 -5.22 -1.82
C PRO A 386 9.58 -3.86 -2.48
N HIS A 387 8.33 -3.41 -2.63
CA HIS A 387 8.02 -2.06 -3.11
C HIS A 387 8.34 -0.98 -2.08
N ILE A 388 8.06 -1.23 -0.80
CA ILE A 388 8.45 -0.32 0.29
C ILE A 388 9.97 -0.35 0.46
N GLU A 389 10.60 -1.52 0.35
CA GLU A 389 12.07 -1.63 0.33
C GLU A 389 12.68 -0.78 -0.80
N PHE A 390 12.17 -0.93 -2.03
CA PHE A 390 12.58 -0.12 -3.17
C PHE A 390 12.42 1.39 -2.90
N ALA A 391 11.23 1.81 -2.46
CA ALA A 391 10.93 3.22 -2.19
C ALA A 391 11.82 3.81 -1.09
N SER A 392 12.08 3.04 -0.02
CA SER A 392 12.98 3.45 1.07
C SER A 392 14.42 3.64 0.59
N GLY A 393 14.85 2.86 -0.40
CA GLY A 393 16.22 2.84 -0.90
C GLY A 393 16.56 3.89 -1.96
N VAL A 394 15.58 4.60 -2.54
CA VAL A 394 15.81 5.66 -3.55
C VAL A 394 15.66 7.03 -2.92
N ALA A 395 16.31 8.07 -3.46
CA ALA A 395 16.35 9.44 -2.93
C ALA A 395 15.30 10.37 -3.56
N ASN A 396 14.58 9.91 -4.58
CA ASN A 396 13.44 10.59 -5.19
C ASN A 396 12.42 11.04 -4.13
N PRO A 397 11.65 12.11 -4.36
CA PRO A 397 10.38 12.26 -3.67
C PRO A 397 9.50 11.04 -4.01
N ILE A 398 8.86 10.48 -2.98
CA ILE A 398 8.05 9.27 -3.09
C ILE A 398 6.66 9.50 -2.52
N ALA A 399 5.71 8.67 -2.95
CA ALA A 399 4.37 8.71 -2.40
C ALA A 399 3.80 7.32 -2.09
N VAL A 400 2.82 7.25 -1.21
CA VAL A 400 2.12 6.01 -0.87
C VAL A 400 0.62 6.25 -0.88
N LYS A 401 -0.12 5.41 -1.60
CA LYS A 401 -1.59 5.40 -1.58
C LYS A 401 -2.08 4.89 -0.23
N ILE A 402 -3.06 5.56 0.37
CA ILE A 402 -3.63 5.18 1.66
C ILE A 402 -5.14 5.03 1.52
N GLY A 403 -5.62 3.80 1.62
CA GLY A 403 -7.04 3.46 1.64
C GLY A 403 -7.69 3.58 3.01
N PRO A 404 -9.02 3.42 3.09
CA PRO A 404 -9.80 3.63 4.32
C PRO A 404 -9.48 2.66 5.46
N GLY A 405 -8.86 1.52 5.16
CA GLY A 405 -8.44 0.53 6.15
C GLY A 405 -7.12 0.83 6.88
N CYS A 406 -6.37 1.85 6.44
CA CYS A 406 -5.11 2.22 7.07
C CYS A 406 -5.35 2.81 8.48
N THR A 407 -4.58 2.34 9.46
CA THR A 407 -4.62 2.86 10.83
C THR A 407 -3.58 3.96 11.04
N PRO A 408 -3.73 4.82 12.06
CA PRO A 408 -2.68 5.75 12.49
C PRO A 408 -1.31 5.08 12.68
N ASP A 409 -1.25 3.94 13.36
CA ASP A 409 0.00 3.23 13.61
C ASP A 409 0.65 2.72 12.32
N GLU A 410 -0.15 2.26 11.36
CA GLU A 410 0.34 1.84 10.06
C GLU A 410 0.91 3.02 9.27
N LEU A 411 0.22 4.17 9.29
CA LEU A 411 0.70 5.42 8.67
C LEU A 411 2.04 5.87 9.27
N LEU A 412 2.14 5.90 10.60
CA LEU A 412 3.36 6.27 11.32
C LEU A 412 4.51 5.28 11.05
N SER A 413 4.19 3.99 10.91
CA SER A 413 5.18 2.96 10.55
C SER A 413 5.70 3.14 9.13
N LEU A 414 4.82 3.49 8.18
CA LEU A 414 5.23 3.82 6.80
C LEU A 414 6.14 5.04 6.79
N HIS A 415 5.81 6.09 7.55
CA HIS A 415 6.69 7.26 7.71
C HIS A 415 8.08 6.86 8.23
N ALA A 416 8.13 6.08 9.32
CA ALA A 416 9.40 5.70 9.93
C ALA A 416 10.34 4.92 8.99
N VAL A 417 9.79 4.21 8.00
CA VAL A 417 10.58 3.48 6.99
C VAL A 417 10.95 4.36 5.79
N LEU A 418 10.04 5.21 5.33
CA LEU A 418 10.17 5.91 4.05
C LEU A 418 10.75 7.33 4.19
N ASN A 419 10.62 7.92 5.36
CA ASN A 419 11.09 9.26 5.71
C ASN A 419 11.66 9.30 7.16
N PRO A 420 12.63 8.44 7.51
CA PRO A 420 13.13 8.31 8.89
C PRO A 420 13.73 9.61 9.46
N ASP A 421 14.27 10.45 8.58
CA ASP A 421 14.88 11.74 8.95
C ASP A 421 13.87 12.90 8.94
N ASN A 422 12.58 12.60 8.77
CA ASN A 422 11.47 13.56 8.73
C ASN A 422 11.73 14.75 7.77
N LEU A 423 12.24 14.46 6.58
CA LEU A 423 12.62 15.47 5.58
C LEU A 423 11.37 16.01 4.87
N PRO A 424 11.13 17.34 4.87
CA PRO A 424 10.06 17.92 4.07
C PRO A 424 10.23 17.63 2.58
N GLY A 425 9.12 17.39 1.87
CA GLY A 425 9.13 17.10 0.42
C GLY A 425 9.57 15.68 0.05
N ARG A 426 10.00 14.86 1.02
CA ARG A 426 10.41 13.46 0.79
C ARG A 426 9.21 12.54 0.53
N LEU A 427 8.23 12.54 1.43
CA LEU A 427 7.13 11.57 1.43
C LEU A 427 5.78 12.29 1.28
N THR A 428 4.94 11.74 0.41
CA THR A 428 3.55 12.14 0.22
C THR A 428 2.60 10.98 0.50
N PHE A 429 1.64 11.16 1.40
CA PHE A 429 0.52 10.24 1.58
C PHE A 429 -0.67 10.66 0.71
N ILE A 430 -1.11 9.76 -0.16
CA ILE A 430 -2.21 9.99 -1.10
C ILE A 430 -3.46 9.27 -0.58
N LEU A 431 -4.36 10.00 0.07
CA LEU A 431 -5.56 9.48 0.73
C LEU A 431 -6.68 9.23 -0.29
N ARG A 432 -7.21 8.00 -0.35
CA ARG A 432 -8.30 7.58 -1.26
C ARG A 432 -9.39 6.83 -0.50
N MET A 433 -10.14 7.58 0.29
CA MET A 433 -11.03 7.10 1.34
C MET A 433 -12.43 6.73 0.82
N GLY A 434 -12.86 7.35 -0.28
CA GLY A 434 -14.25 7.31 -0.73
C GLY A 434 -15.10 8.34 0.01
N ARG A 435 -16.07 8.94 -0.69
CA ARG A 435 -16.92 10.05 -0.20
C ARG A 435 -17.50 9.84 1.20
N ALA A 436 -17.89 8.60 1.53
CA ALA A 436 -18.55 8.27 2.79
C ALA A 436 -17.61 8.32 4.00
N LEU A 437 -16.30 8.11 3.78
CA LEU A 437 -15.29 7.99 4.83
C LEU A 437 -14.24 9.10 4.78
N ALA A 438 -14.29 9.95 3.75
CA ALA A 438 -13.28 10.95 3.44
C ALA A 438 -12.94 11.86 4.63
N HIS A 439 -13.95 12.48 5.24
CA HIS A 439 -13.74 13.38 6.37
C HIS A 439 -13.22 12.64 7.60
N GLU A 440 -13.95 11.65 8.11
CA GLU A 440 -13.60 11.01 9.38
C GLU A 440 -12.25 10.27 9.34
N ARG A 441 -11.97 9.50 8.27
CA ARG A 441 -10.70 8.78 8.15
C ARG A 441 -9.52 9.72 7.90
N ALA A 442 -9.69 10.76 7.07
CA ALA A 442 -8.64 11.76 6.90
C ALA A 442 -8.36 12.47 8.22
N ARG A 443 -9.39 12.92 8.95
CA ARG A 443 -9.24 13.61 10.23
C ARG A 443 -8.46 12.75 11.24
N GLU A 444 -8.79 11.47 11.36
CA GLU A 444 -8.08 10.54 12.26
C GLU A 444 -6.59 10.41 11.92
N LEU A 445 -6.26 10.17 10.65
CA LEU A 445 -4.88 10.01 10.19
C LEU A 445 -4.08 11.30 10.30
N LEU A 446 -4.67 12.43 9.91
CA LEU A 446 -4.05 13.75 10.00
C LEU A 446 -3.82 14.17 11.46
N THR A 447 -4.74 13.84 12.37
CA THR A 447 -4.54 14.08 13.82
C THR A 447 -3.31 13.36 14.34
N ALA A 448 -3.14 12.09 13.97
CA ALA A 448 -1.98 11.31 14.39
C ALA A 448 -0.68 11.83 13.78
N ALA A 449 -0.70 12.20 12.49
CA ALA A 449 0.46 12.78 11.81
C ALA A 449 0.88 14.13 12.41
N ALA A 450 -0.08 15.01 12.68
CA ALA A 450 0.16 16.30 13.33
C ALA A 450 0.73 16.12 14.74
N ALA A 451 0.17 15.19 15.53
CA ALA A 451 0.67 14.88 16.87
C ALA A 451 2.10 14.30 16.86
N ALA A 452 2.47 13.55 15.82
CA ALA A 452 3.81 13.01 15.63
C ALA A 452 4.79 14.01 14.99
N GLY A 453 4.32 15.19 14.55
CA GLY A 453 5.15 16.22 13.92
C GLY A 453 5.71 15.80 12.55
N LEU A 454 4.94 15.03 11.77
CA LEU A 454 5.39 14.56 10.45
C LEU A 454 5.52 15.74 9.47
N ALA A 455 6.62 15.79 8.74
CA ALA A 455 6.88 16.74 7.64
C ALA A 455 6.31 16.24 6.30
N ASP A 456 5.54 15.15 6.32
CA ASP A 456 4.98 14.53 5.13
C ASP A 456 3.86 15.37 4.53
N ARG A 457 3.68 15.24 3.22
CA ARG A 457 2.61 15.91 2.48
C ARG A 457 1.37 15.01 2.40
N PHE A 458 0.19 15.57 2.61
CA PHE A 458 -1.08 14.85 2.45
C PHE A 458 -1.83 15.34 1.21
N VAL A 459 -2.26 14.40 0.38
CA VAL A 459 -2.91 14.65 -0.91
C VAL A 459 -4.21 13.85 -0.99
N SER A 460 -5.25 14.43 -1.57
CA SER A 460 -6.50 13.70 -1.84
C SER A 460 -6.47 13.03 -3.21
N ASP A 461 -6.80 11.74 -3.26
CA ASP A 461 -7.19 11.02 -4.46
C ASP A 461 -8.70 10.72 -4.38
N PRO A 462 -9.54 11.64 -4.86
CA PRO A 462 -10.99 11.51 -4.81
C PRO A 462 -11.54 10.56 -5.88
N MET A 463 -10.66 9.88 -6.64
CA MET A 463 -11.06 9.08 -7.80
C MET A 463 -11.24 7.62 -7.40
N HIS A 464 -10.19 7.02 -6.85
CA HIS A 464 -10.16 5.56 -6.72
C HIS A 464 -11.11 5.07 -5.60
N GLY A 465 -11.40 5.90 -4.59
CA GLY A 465 -12.39 5.61 -3.54
C GLY A 465 -13.85 5.57 -4.02
N ASN A 466 -14.14 6.15 -5.19
CA ASN A 466 -15.50 6.44 -5.65
C ASN A 466 -15.90 5.71 -6.93
N GLY A 467 -15.21 4.62 -7.27
CA GLY A 467 -15.56 3.79 -8.43
C GLY A 467 -16.87 3.03 -8.21
N VAL A 468 -17.78 3.11 -9.17
CA VAL A 468 -19.05 2.36 -9.22
C VAL A 468 -19.17 1.64 -10.55
N THR A 469 -20.09 0.67 -10.65
CA THR A 469 -20.37 -0.05 -11.90
C THR A 469 -21.80 0.29 -12.33
N SER A 470 -21.98 0.67 -13.59
CA SER A 470 -23.27 0.99 -14.17
C SER A 470 -24.15 -0.26 -14.35
N PRO A 471 -25.47 -0.11 -14.55
CA PRO A 471 -26.35 -1.23 -14.91
C PRO A 471 -25.86 -2.01 -16.13
N GLY A 472 -25.26 -1.33 -17.12
CA GLY A 472 -24.61 -1.93 -18.29
C GLY A 472 -23.25 -2.61 -18.02
N GLY A 473 -22.77 -2.63 -16.77
CA GLY A 473 -21.51 -3.28 -16.39
C GLY A 473 -20.26 -2.42 -16.64
N ILE A 474 -20.41 -1.13 -16.95
CA ILE A 474 -19.30 -0.21 -17.22
C ILE A 474 -18.88 0.46 -15.93
N LYS A 475 -17.57 0.48 -15.63
CA LYS A 475 -17.06 1.21 -14.47
C LYS A 475 -17.13 2.71 -14.72
N THR A 476 -17.69 3.46 -13.78
CA THR A 476 -17.74 4.93 -13.83
C THR A 476 -17.51 5.53 -12.44
N ARG A 477 -17.46 6.86 -12.38
CA ARG A 477 -17.40 7.68 -11.16
C ARG A 477 -18.36 8.86 -11.36
N THR A 478 -18.98 9.32 -10.28
CA THR A 478 -19.83 10.52 -10.32
C THR A 478 -19.04 11.74 -9.86
N MET A 479 -19.21 12.88 -10.53
CA MET A 479 -18.58 14.15 -10.14
C MET A 479 -18.95 14.52 -8.70
N ARG A 480 -20.22 14.35 -8.33
CA ARG A 480 -20.69 14.54 -6.96
C ARG A 480 -19.86 13.77 -5.93
N ALA A 481 -19.56 12.49 -6.16
CA ALA A 481 -18.78 11.69 -5.21
C ALA A 481 -17.34 12.21 -5.07
N ILE A 482 -16.74 12.58 -6.20
CA ILE A 482 -15.38 13.13 -6.27
C ILE A 482 -15.31 14.46 -5.50
N GLU A 483 -16.26 15.36 -5.72
CA GLU A 483 -16.33 16.65 -5.04
C GLU A 483 -16.58 16.50 -3.53
N GLU A 484 -17.46 15.59 -3.12
CA GLU A 484 -17.74 15.35 -1.70
C GLU A 484 -16.51 14.80 -0.96
N GLU A 485 -15.72 13.91 -1.59
CA GLU A 485 -14.44 13.46 -1.01
C GLU A 485 -13.42 14.58 -0.89
N LEU A 486 -13.30 15.46 -1.89
CA LEU A 486 -12.44 16.64 -1.81
C LEU A 486 -12.87 17.55 -0.64
N ARG A 487 -14.15 17.88 -0.54
CA ARG A 487 -14.67 18.72 0.56
C ARG A 487 -14.38 18.10 1.92
N GLY A 488 -14.60 16.79 2.06
CA GLY A 488 -14.30 16.06 3.29
C GLY A 488 -12.81 16.11 3.68
N PHE A 489 -11.91 15.91 2.71
CA PHE A 489 -10.47 16.00 2.94
C PHE A 489 -10.03 17.42 3.36
N PHE A 490 -10.51 18.46 2.67
CA PHE A 490 -10.16 19.84 3.00
C PHE A 490 -10.70 20.26 4.37
N ALA A 491 -11.91 19.83 4.73
CA ALA A 491 -12.46 20.07 6.07
C ALA A 491 -11.61 19.39 7.16
N ALA A 492 -11.21 18.13 6.96
CA ALA A 492 -10.33 17.41 7.88
C ALA A 492 -8.96 18.09 8.03
N CYS A 493 -8.39 18.62 6.95
CA CYS A 493 -7.17 19.43 6.98
C CYS A 493 -7.35 20.68 7.87
N GLY A 494 -8.42 21.44 7.65
CA GLY A 494 -8.72 22.65 8.44
C GLY A 494 -8.91 22.36 9.94
N GLU A 495 -9.62 21.28 10.29
CA GLU A 495 -9.86 20.88 11.69
C GLU A 495 -8.60 20.41 12.43
N THR A 496 -7.65 19.82 11.71
CA THR A 496 -6.41 19.29 12.29
C THR A 496 -5.24 20.27 12.20
N GLY A 497 -5.42 21.42 11.53
CA GLY A 497 -4.35 22.36 11.25
C GLY A 497 -3.31 21.85 10.24
N THR A 498 -3.60 20.74 9.53
CA THR A 498 -2.72 20.21 8.49
C THR A 498 -3.00 20.93 7.18
N LEU A 499 -1.97 21.31 6.43
CA LEU A 499 -2.16 21.94 5.12
C LEU A 499 -2.67 20.92 4.09
N PRO A 500 -3.70 21.26 3.29
CA PRO A 500 -4.13 20.43 2.17
C PRO A 500 -3.04 20.44 1.09
N GLY A 501 -2.22 19.40 1.05
CA GLY A 501 -0.98 19.36 0.28
C GLY A 501 -1.14 19.15 -1.22
N GLY A 502 -2.32 18.76 -1.72
CA GLY A 502 -2.56 18.59 -3.15
C GLY A 502 -3.73 17.67 -3.51
N VAL A 503 -3.84 17.38 -4.80
CA VAL A 503 -4.76 16.38 -5.38
C VAL A 503 -4.05 15.42 -6.34
N HIS A 504 -4.56 14.19 -6.43
CA HIS A 504 -4.13 13.15 -7.36
C HIS A 504 -5.32 12.65 -8.18
N LEU A 505 -5.38 13.05 -9.45
CA LEU A 505 -6.51 12.83 -10.34
C LEU A 505 -6.20 11.87 -11.49
N GLU A 506 -7.24 11.23 -12.00
CA GLU A 506 -7.21 10.50 -13.28
C GLU A 506 -8.02 11.31 -14.29
N LEU A 507 -7.36 11.81 -15.33
CA LEU A 507 -7.91 12.73 -16.31
C LEU A 507 -7.41 12.40 -17.72
N SER A 508 -8.20 12.78 -18.71
CA SER A 508 -7.91 12.69 -20.13
C SER A 508 -7.91 14.09 -20.74
N GLY A 509 -6.91 14.38 -21.57
CA GLY A 509 -6.92 15.59 -22.39
C GLY A 509 -7.93 15.53 -23.55
N ASP A 510 -8.47 14.34 -23.84
CA ASP A 510 -9.50 14.13 -24.85
C ASP A 510 -10.91 14.19 -24.24
N ASP A 511 -11.88 14.60 -25.06
CA ASP A 511 -13.30 14.70 -24.68
C ASP A 511 -13.95 13.31 -24.57
N VAL A 512 -13.77 12.68 -23.40
CA VAL A 512 -14.27 11.35 -23.06
C VAL A 512 -15.56 11.41 -22.24
N THR A 513 -16.28 10.29 -22.19
CA THR A 513 -17.53 10.16 -21.44
C THR A 513 -17.42 9.07 -20.36
N GLU A 514 -16.31 9.06 -19.62
CA GLU A 514 -15.99 7.97 -18.68
C GLU A 514 -16.52 8.22 -17.26
N CYS A 515 -16.57 9.48 -16.81
CA CYS A 515 -17.23 9.94 -15.58
C CYS A 515 -18.57 10.62 -15.89
N VAL A 516 -19.52 10.59 -14.96
CA VAL A 516 -20.85 11.20 -15.09
C VAL A 516 -21.02 12.37 -14.11
N ASP A 517 -21.76 13.40 -14.51
CA ASP A 517 -21.93 14.60 -13.66
C ASP A 517 -22.94 14.38 -12.53
N VAL A 518 -24.03 13.65 -12.82
CA VAL A 518 -25.14 13.41 -11.90
C VAL A 518 -25.43 11.90 -11.77
N ASP A 519 -26.46 11.42 -12.46
CA ASP A 519 -26.87 10.03 -12.43
C ASP A 519 -26.05 9.18 -13.39
N ILE A 520 -25.93 7.90 -13.06
CA ILE A 520 -25.25 6.94 -13.92
C ILE A 520 -26.10 6.72 -15.18
N ASP A 521 -25.54 7.08 -16.33
CA ASP A 521 -26.18 6.95 -17.64
C ASP A 521 -25.31 6.11 -18.59
N ASP A 522 -25.74 4.87 -18.86
CA ASP A 522 -25.07 3.99 -19.82
C ASP A 522 -25.04 4.56 -21.25
N THR A 523 -25.99 5.42 -21.60
CA THR A 523 -26.03 6.08 -22.92
C THR A 523 -24.90 7.10 -23.05
N TRP A 524 -24.66 7.89 -22.00
CA TRP A 524 -23.49 8.77 -21.92
C TRP A 524 -22.20 7.97 -22.00
N LEU A 525 -22.07 6.94 -21.14
CA LEU A 525 -20.88 6.10 -21.07
C LEU A 525 -20.56 5.49 -22.45
N GLY A 526 -21.56 4.98 -23.17
CA GLY A 526 -21.39 4.35 -24.48
C GLY A 526 -20.90 5.27 -25.62
N ARG A 527 -20.83 6.60 -25.44
CA ARG A 527 -20.43 7.53 -26.52
C ARG A 527 -18.93 7.48 -26.82
N ARG A 528 -18.09 7.70 -25.80
CA ARG A 528 -16.63 7.88 -25.90
C ARG A 528 -15.92 7.32 -24.67
N TYR A 529 -16.18 6.05 -24.34
CA TYR A 529 -15.46 5.31 -23.31
C TYR A 529 -14.21 4.67 -23.90
N HIS A 530 -13.03 5.24 -23.64
CA HIS A 530 -11.78 4.84 -24.30
C HIS A 530 -10.78 4.15 -23.36
N THR A 531 -10.88 4.37 -22.05
CA THR A 531 -10.00 3.73 -21.07
C THR A 531 -10.16 2.20 -21.06
N SER A 532 -9.03 1.50 -20.95
CA SER A 532 -8.98 0.05 -20.69
C SER A 532 -8.89 -0.28 -19.19
N CYS A 533 -8.91 0.73 -18.32
CA CYS A 533 -8.76 0.57 -16.88
C CYS A 533 -9.88 1.30 -16.11
N ASP A 534 -9.55 2.38 -15.38
CA ASP A 534 -10.53 3.15 -14.62
C ASP A 534 -10.97 4.42 -15.38
N PRO A 535 -12.20 4.91 -15.13
CA PRO A 535 -12.81 6.06 -15.80
C PRO A 535 -12.13 7.39 -15.47
N ARG A 536 -11.75 8.17 -16.48
CA ARG A 536 -11.06 9.46 -16.32
C ARG A 536 -12.01 10.64 -16.43
N LEU A 537 -11.64 11.73 -15.76
CA LEU A 537 -12.26 13.03 -15.97
C LEU A 537 -11.96 13.53 -17.38
N ASN A 538 -12.95 14.09 -18.05
CA ASN A 538 -12.73 14.83 -19.30
C ASN A 538 -12.23 16.27 -19.00
N PRO A 539 -11.86 17.07 -20.01
CA PRO A 539 -11.34 18.43 -19.81
C PRO A 539 -12.30 19.34 -19.04
N SER A 540 -13.60 19.34 -19.37
CA SER A 540 -14.60 20.19 -18.71
C SER A 540 -14.76 19.84 -17.23
N GLN A 541 -14.86 18.56 -16.90
CA GLN A 541 -14.92 18.07 -15.52
C GLN A 541 -13.63 18.38 -14.74
N SER A 542 -12.48 18.25 -15.38
CA SER A 542 -11.18 18.53 -14.78
C SER A 542 -11.02 20.02 -14.44
N LEU A 543 -11.40 20.91 -15.36
CA LEU A 543 -11.37 22.36 -15.12
C LEU A 543 -12.39 22.79 -14.07
N HIS A 544 -13.56 22.15 -14.01
CA HIS A 544 -14.53 22.37 -12.93
C HIS A 544 -13.95 22.03 -11.56
N LEU A 545 -13.25 20.89 -11.43
CA LEU A 545 -12.56 20.55 -10.18
C LEU A 545 -11.43 21.53 -9.85
N ALA A 546 -10.71 22.06 -10.84
CA ALA A 546 -9.70 23.09 -10.60
C ALA A 546 -10.30 24.35 -9.94
N ASP A 547 -11.47 24.80 -10.41
CA ASP A 547 -12.18 25.94 -9.83
C ASP A 547 -12.67 25.63 -8.40
N LEU A 548 -13.16 24.41 -8.15
CA LEU A 548 -13.55 23.96 -6.81
C LEU A 548 -12.34 23.93 -5.86
N ILE A 549 -11.23 23.34 -6.28
CA ILE A 549 -9.99 23.26 -5.48
C ILE A 549 -9.50 24.66 -5.12
N ALA A 550 -9.51 25.59 -6.08
CA ALA A 550 -9.14 26.98 -5.85
C ALA A 550 -10.01 27.60 -4.73
N THR A 551 -11.33 27.39 -4.80
CA THR A 551 -12.27 27.86 -3.79
C THR A 551 -11.98 27.25 -2.41
N LEU A 552 -11.75 25.94 -2.34
CA LEU A 552 -11.47 25.25 -1.08
C LEU A 552 -10.18 25.73 -0.42
N LEU A 553 -9.13 26.01 -1.21
CA LEU A 553 -7.86 26.56 -0.72
C LEU A 553 -8.02 27.94 -0.07
N VAL A 554 -8.84 28.81 -0.67
CA VAL A 554 -9.14 30.13 -0.09
C VAL A 554 -9.86 29.98 1.26
N THR A 555 -10.82 29.04 1.34
CA THR A 555 -11.62 28.86 2.57
C THR A 555 -10.88 28.18 3.72
N THR A 556 -9.84 27.39 3.43
CA THR A 556 -9.08 26.62 4.43
C THR A 556 -7.86 27.37 4.96
N THR A 557 -7.44 28.45 4.32
CA THR A 557 -6.37 29.30 4.83
C THR A 557 -6.95 30.20 5.93
N PRO A 558 -6.48 30.13 7.18
CA PRO A 558 -6.88 31.10 8.19
C PRO A 558 -6.52 32.49 7.67
N ALA A 559 -7.45 33.45 7.77
CA ALA A 559 -7.11 34.85 7.51
C ALA A 559 -5.88 35.18 8.37
N LEU A 560 -4.74 35.46 7.72
CA LEU A 560 -3.61 36.08 8.39
C LEU A 560 -4.15 37.32 9.09
N SER A 561 -4.18 37.28 10.43
CA SER A 561 -4.61 38.40 11.25
C SER A 561 -3.75 39.60 10.89
N LEU A 562 -4.35 40.56 10.17
CA LEU A 562 -3.78 41.89 9.98
C LEU A 562 -3.82 42.63 11.31
N THR A 563 -2.92 42.26 12.22
CA THR A 563 -2.62 43.00 13.45
C THR A 563 -1.14 42.81 13.80
N ALA A 564 -0.29 43.62 13.18
CA ALA A 564 0.87 44.31 13.79
C ALA A 564 1.41 45.34 12.79
#